data_AF-A0A934H8R5-F1
#
_entry.id   AF-A0A934H8R5-F1
#
_cell.length_a   1.000
_cell.length_b   1.000
_cell.length_c   1.000
_cell.angle_alpha   90.00
_cell.angle_beta   90.00
_cell.angle_gamma   90.00
#
_symmetry.space_group_name_H-M   'P 1'
#
loop_
_entity.id
_entity.type
_entity.pdbx_description
1 polymer ?
#
loop_
_entity_poly.entity_id
_entity_poly.type
_entity_poly.pdbx_seq_one_letter_code
_entity_poly.pdbx_strand_id
1 'polypeptide(L)' 'MLKKVSITLGEQELVELEAILLDKDEQEALRYLRDVINKKVKAAQKEGC' A
#
# COMPACT_ATOMS: atom_id res chain seq x y z
N MET A 1 2.13 -3.29 21.84
CA MET A 1 0.95 -3.90 21.19
C MET A 1 1.12 -3.76 19.68
N LEU A 2 0.99 -4.85 18.91
CA LEU A 2 0.99 -4.78 17.45
C LEU A 2 -0.41 -4.37 16.97
N LYS A 3 -0.52 -3.24 16.26
CA LYS A 3 -1.76 -2.86 15.59
C LYS A 3 -1.82 -3.59 14.25
N LYS A 4 -2.89 -4.37 14.04
CA LYS A 4 -3.16 -5.02 12.76
C LYS A 4 -4.12 -4.13 11.97
N VAL A 5 -3.82 -3.91 10.69
CA VAL A 5 -4.67 -3.18 9.75
C VAL A 5 -4.80 -4.05 8.51
N SER A 6 -6.04 -4.26 8.06
CA SER A 6 -6.33 -4.88 6.76
C SER A 6 -6.65 -3.76 5.77
N ILE A 7 -6.06 -3.83 4.59
CA ILE A 7 -6.31 -2.89 3.49
C ILE A 7 -6.63 -3.69 2.23
N THR A 8 -7.55 -3.17 1.42
CA THR A 8 -7.88 -3.75 0.12
C THR A 8 -7.23 -2.94 -0.98
N LEU A 9 -6.57 -3.63 -1.91
CA LEU A 9 -6.03 -3.06 -3.14
C LEU A 9 -7.02 -3.33 -4.27
N GLY A 10 -7.29 -2.31 -5.08
CA GLY A 10 -8.01 -2.46 -6.34
C GLY A 10 -7.15 -3.15 -7.39
N GLU A 11 -7.76 -3.54 -8.51
CA GLU A 11 -7.07 -4.25 -9.59
C GLU A 11 -5.88 -3.48 -10.14
N GLN A 12 -6.02 -2.17 -10.37
CA GLN A 12 -4.91 -1.33 -10.86
C GLN A 12 -3.75 -1.24 -9.87
N GLU A 13 -4.06 -1.15 -8.57
CA GLU A 13 -3.05 -1.09 -7.51
C GLU A 13 -2.30 -2.43 -7.39
N LEU A 14 -2.99 -3.55 -7.62
CA LEU A 14 -2.36 -4.89 -7.66
C LEU A 14 -1.41 -5.02 -8.85
N VAL A 15 -1.83 -4.59 -10.04
CA VAL A 15 -0.98 -4.61 -11.24
C VAL A 15 0.28 -3.76 -11.05
N GLU A 16 0.14 -2.56 -10.49
CA GLU A 16 1.27 -1.68 -10.20
C GLU A 16 2.23 -2.32 -9.18
N LEU A 17 1.71 -2.95 -8.13
CA LEU A 17 2.52 -3.68 -7.16
C LEU A 17 3.30 -4.83 -7.83
N GLU A 18 2.66 -5.60 -8.70
CA GLU A 18 3.32 -6.69 -9.43
C GLU A 18 4.43 -6.16 -10.35
N ALA A 19 4.20 -5.06 -11.06
CA ALA A 19 5.20 -4.43 -11.92
C ALA A 19 6.44 -3.99 -11.12
N ILE A 20 6.23 -3.31 -10.00
CA ILE A 20 7.32 -2.88 -9.09
C ILE A 20 8.16 -4.08 -8.62
N LEU A 21 7.51 -5.19 -8.28
CA LEU A 21 8.20 -6.41 -7.83
C LEU A 21 9.02 -7.07 -8.95
N LEU A 22 8.52 -7.04 -10.18
CA LEU A 22 9.22 -7.58 -11.36
C LEU A 22 10.44 -6.74 -11.72
N ASP A 23 10.28 -5.43 -11.74
CA ASP A 23 11.33 -4.48 -12.16
C ASP A 23 12.39 -4.26 -11.07
N LYS A 24 12.08 -4.66 -9.82
CA LYS A 24 12.94 -4.49 -8.64
C LYS A 24 13.36 -3.03 -8.42
N ASP A 25 12.50 -2.09 -8.79
CA ASP A 25 12.73 -0.66 -8.61
C ASP A 25 12.42 -0.26 -7.15
N GLU A 26 13.48 -0.06 -6.36
CA GLU A 26 13.37 0.33 -4.96
C GLU A 26 12.76 1.73 -4.76
N GLN A 27 12.97 2.65 -5.71
CA GLN A 27 12.42 4.00 -5.62
C GLN A 27 10.92 3.99 -5.88
N GLU A 28 10.48 3.21 -6.86
CA GLU A 28 9.07 3.05 -7.17
C GLU A 28 8.33 2.28 -6.08
N ALA A 29 8.96 1.26 -5.51
CA ALA A 29 8.47 0.58 -4.31
C ALA A 29 8.27 1.56 -3.13
N LEU A 30 9.25 2.44 -2.88
CA LEU A 30 9.14 3.42 -1.80
C LEU A 30 8.03 4.44 -2.05
N ARG A 31 7.86 4.87 -3.30
CA ARG A 31 6.75 5.75 -3.72
C ARG A 31 5.41 5.08 -3.48
N TYR A 32 5.24 3.85 -3.96
CA TYR A 32 4.00 3.09 -3.82
C TYR A 32 3.64 2.87 -2.35
N LEU A 33 4.61 2.53 -1.50
CA LEU A 33 4.41 2.40 -0.06
C LEU A 33 3.92 3.71 0.59
N ARG A 34 4.42 4.87 0.16
CA ARG A 34 4.02 6.18 0.70
C ARG A 34 2.67 6.65 0.18
N ASP A 35 2.44 6.50 -1.12
CA ASP A 35 1.32 7.13 -1.79
C ASP A 35 0.07 6.26 -1.85
N VAL A 36 0.22 4.94 -1.81
CA VAL A 36 -0.89 3.99 -1.84
C VAL A 36 -1.09 3.35 -0.47
N ILE A 37 -0.09 2.61 0.01
CA ILE A 37 -0.22 1.81 1.25
C ILE A 37 -0.44 2.70 2.47
N ASN A 38 0.40 3.72 2.67
CA ASN A 38 0.27 4.61 3.82
C ASN A 38 -1.04 5.40 3.83
N LYS A 39 -1.56 5.81 2.66
CA LYS A 39 -2.87 6.48 2.59
C LYS A 39 -3.98 5.54 3.03
N LYS A 40 -4.00 4.30 2.53
CA LYS A 40 -5.00 3.29 2.94
C LYS A 40 -4.89 2.90 4.40
N VAL A 41 -3.68 2.72 4.93
CA VAL A 41 -3.47 2.43 6.35
C VAL A 41 -3.99 3.57 7.23
N LYS A 42 -3.73 4.82 6.87
CA LYS A 42 -4.25 5.98 7.60
C LYS A 42 -5.78 6.09 7.51
N ALA A 43 -6.37 5.79 6.35
CA ALA A 43 -7.82 5.77 6.18
C ALA A 43 -8.46 4.70 7.09
N ALA A 44 -7.98 3.45 7.01
CA ALA A 44 -8.48 2.34 7.82
C ALA A 44 -8.32 2.58 9.34
N GLN A 45 -7.29 3.32 9.76
CA GLN A 45 -7.12 3.71 11.15
C GLN A 45 -8.06 4.83 11.60
N LYS A 46 -8.51 5.70 10.68
CA LYS A 46 -9.48 6.77 10.99
C LYS A 46 -10.91 6.26 11.05
N GLU A 47 -11.27 5.27 10.23
CA GLU A 47 -12.59 4.65 10.23
C GLU A 47 -12.82 3.71 11.43
N GLY A 48 -11.75 3.35 12.15
CA GLY A 48 -11.82 2.58 13.40
C GLY A 48 -11.99 3.42 14.67
N CYS A 49 -12.38 4.70 14.57
CA CYS A 49 -12.69 5.60 15.69
C CYS A 49 -14.20 5.83 15.79
#